data_AF-A0A8T2UYK3-F1
#
_entry.id   AF-A0A8T2UYK3-F1
#
_cell.length_a   1.000
_cell.length_b   1.000
_cell.length_c   1.000
_cell.angle_alpha   90.00
_cell.angle_beta   90.00
_cell.angle_gamma   90.00
#
_symmetry.space_group_name_H-M   'P 1'
#
loop_
_entity.id
_entity.type
_entity.pdbx_description
1 polymer ?
#
loop_
_entity_poly.entity_id
_entity_poly.type
_entity_poly.pdbx_seq_one_letter_code
_entity_poly.pdbx_strand_id
1 'polypeptide(L)'
;MQGSYLTFEDSELAITGGSGIFRGVYGVVKLHQIVYPTKIFYTFELQGIPPLPAELTRPIVPPNPSVTASPNAVRARPGFVAPNFSD
;
A
#
# COMPACT_ATOMS: atom_id res chain seq x y z
N MET A 1 7.08 2.10 -8.90
CA MET A 1 6.31 3.35 -9.06
C MET A 1 7.27 4.50 -9.30
N GLN A 2 6.87 5.50 -10.06
CA GLN A 2 7.66 6.69 -10.35
C GLN A 2 6.74 7.89 -10.54
N GLY A 3 7.08 9.03 -9.96
CA GLY A 3 6.24 10.24 -10.00
C GLY A 3 6.63 11.25 -8.93
N SER A 4 5.80 12.28 -8.79
CA SER A 4 6.01 13.36 -7.83
C SER A 4 5.61 12.91 -6.42
N TYR A 5 6.46 13.22 -5.43
CA TYR A 5 6.14 13.11 -4.02
C TYR A 5 5.94 14.52 -3.47
N LEU A 6 4.71 14.85 -3.06
CA LEU A 6 4.37 16.15 -2.49
C LEU A 6 4.16 16.00 -0.98
N THR A 7 4.76 16.89 -0.18
CA THR A 7 4.81 16.76 1.28
C THR A 7 3.53 17.22 1.99
N PHE A 8 2.72 18.05 1.33
CA PHE A 8 1.52 18.68 1.91
C PHE A 8 0.25 18.46 1.07
N GLU A 9 0.36 17.74 -0.05
CA GLU A 9 -0.72 17.53 -1.01
C GLU A 9 -0.74 16.06 -1.45
N ASP A 10 -1.90 15.60 -1.85
CA ASP A 10 -2.04 14.29 -2.48
C ASP A 10 -1.36 14.31 -3.86
N SER A 11 -0.83 13.17 -4.27
CA SER A 11 -0.16 13.04 -5.56
C SER A 11 -0.49 11.72 -6.25
N GLU A 12 -0.35 11.69 -7.56
CA GLU A 12 -0.50 10.48 -8.36
C GLU A 12 0.86 10.08 -8.94
N LEU A 13 1.20 8.79 -8.80
CA LEU A 13 2.43 8.22 -9.34
C LEU A 13 2.09 7.10 -10.32
N ALA A 14 2.92 6.95 -11.35
CA ALA A 14 2.76 5.88 -12.32
C ALA A 14 3.26 4.55 -11.73
N ILE A 15 2.52 3.48 -11.97
CA ILE A 15 2.95 2.10 -11.68
C ILE A 15 3.78 1.62 -12.87
N THR A 16 5.09 1.52 -12.66
CA THR A 16 6.08 1.21 -13.70
C THR A 16 6.33 -0.30 -13.91
N GLY A 17 5.70 -1.15 -13.11
CA GLY A 17 5.88 -2.60 -13.17
C GLY A 17 5.83 -3.25 -11.80
N GLY A 18 5.99 -4.58 -11.79
CA GLY A 18 5.97 -5.41 -10.59
C GLY A 18 6.52 -6.82 -10.87
N SER A 19 6.67 -7.61 -9.82
CA SER A 19 7.16 -9.00 -9.86
C SER A 19 6.22 -9.93 -9.09
N GLY A 20 6.43 -11.25 -9.21
CA GLY A 20 5.56 -12.25 -8.57
C GLY A 20 4.10 -12.11 -9.03
N ILE A 21 3.17 -12.00 -8.07
CA ILE A 21 1.73 -11.80 -8.35
C ILE A 21 1.43 -10.47 -9.05
N PHE A 22 2.37 -9.52 -9.03
CA PHE A 22 2.28 -8.22 -9.69
C PHE A 22 3.03 -8.18 -11.03
N ARG A 23 3.47 -9.32 -11.58
CA ARG A 23 4.17 -9.35 -12.87
C ARG A 23 3.26 -8.82 -13.98
N GLY A 24 3.75 -7.83 -14.72
CA GLY A 24 3.01 -7.18 -15.81
C GLY A 24 2.04 -6.08 -15.37
N VAL A 25 2.03 -5.73 -14.09
CA VAL A 25 1.15 -4.67 -13.56
C VAL A 25 1.48 -3.30 -14.12
N TYR A 26 0.44 -2.53 -14.40
CA TYR A 26 0.52 -1.11 -14.74
C TYR A 26 -0.69 -0.37 -14.12
N GLY A 27 -0.70 0.96 -14.22
CA GLY A 27 -1.75 1.80 -13.66
C GLY A 27 -1.21 3.00 -12.90
N VAL A 28 -1.99 3.49 -11.94
CA VAL A 28 -1.69 4.69 -11.14
C VAL A 28 -1.80 4.35 -9.66
N VAL A 29 -0.98 4.98 -8.83
CA VAL A 29 -1.12 4.95 -7.38
C VAL A 29 -1.38 6.37 -6.87
N LYS A 30 -2.44 6.52 -6.08
CA LYS A 30 -2.74 7.74 -5.35
C LYS A 30 -2.03 7.69 -4.00
N LEU A 31 -1.24 8.70 -3.72
CA LEU A 31 -0.55 8.93 -2.46
C LEU A 31 -1.33 9.98 -1.68
N HIS A 32 -1.80 9.60 -0.49
CA HIS A 32 -2.45 10.48 0.47
C HIS A 32 -1.59 10.64 1.73
N GLN A 33 -1.20 11.88 2.04
CA GLN A 33 -0.38 12.19 3.21
C GLN A 33 -1.27 12.31 4.46
N ILE A 34 -1.18 11.35 5.40
CA ILE A 34 -1.98 11.40 6.64
C ILE A 34 -1.27 12.26 7.71
N VAL A 35 -0.02 11.93 8.02
CA VAL A 35 0.82 12.66 8.96
C VAL A 35 2.20 12.74 8.35
N TYR A 36 2.63 13.93 7.93
CA TYR A 36 3.96 14.11 7.38
C TYR A 36 5.04 14.04 8.49
N PRO A 37 6.16 13.32 8.29
CA PRO A 37 6.49 12.39 7.20
C PRO A 37 6.17 10.90 7.53
N THR A 38 5.52 10.62 8.65
CA THR A 38 5.50 9.28 9.27
C THR A 38 4.33 8.38 8.86
N LYS A 39 3.22 8.92 8.36
CA LYS A 39 2.04 8.16 7.93
C LYS A 39 1.57 8.61 6.55
N ILE A 40 1.61 7.66 5.62
CA ILE A 40 1.17 7.83 4.23
C ILE A 40 0.22 6.68 3.91
N PHE A 41 -0.81 6.95 3.14
CA PHE A 41 -1.75 5.94 2.65
C PHE A 41 -1.75 5.91 1.13
N TYR A 42 -1.68 4.70 0.57
CA TYR A 42 -1.65 4.50 -0.87
C TYR A 42 -2.91 3.77 -1.33
N THR A 43 -3.49 4.24 -2.43
CA THR A 43 -4.53 3.53 -3.16
C THR A 43 -3.98 3.17 -4.54
N PHE A 44 -3.76 1.87 -4.76
CA PHE A 44 -3.25 1.36 -6.03
C PHE A 44 -4.40 0.98 -6.97
N GLU A 45 -4.49 1.66 -8.11
CA GLU A 45 -5.43 1.33 -9.19
C GLU A 45 -4.71 0.40 -10.18
N LEU A 46 -4.72 -0.89 -9.87
CA LEU A 46 -3.96 -1.92 -10.58
C LEU A 46 -4.68 -2.41 -11.84
N GLN A 47 -3.94 -2.55 -12.93
CA GLN A 47 -4.39 -3.13 -14.19
C GLN A 47 -3.37 -4.17 -14.70
N GLY A 48 -3.83 -5.05 -15.59
CA GLY A 48 -2.96 -6.03 -16.26
C GLY A 48 -2.59 -7.27 -15.45
N ILE A 49 -3.20 -7.47 -14.28
CA ILE A 49 -2.93 -8.63 -13.41
C ILE A 49 -4.22 -9.38 -13.04
N PRO A 50 -4.12 -10.67 -12.65
CA PRO A 50 -5.24 -11.42 -12.08
C PRO A 50 -5.77 -10.80 -10.78
N PRO A 51 -6.96 -11.21 -10.31
CA PRO A 51 -7.49 -10.81 -9.01
C PRO A 51 -6.49 -11.05 -7.87
N LEU A 52 -6.42 -10.09 -6.94
CA LEU A 52 -5.52 -10.18 -5.80
C LEU A 52 -5.99 -11.23 -4.78
N PRO A 53 -5.07 -11.82 -4.00
CA PRO A 53 -5.41 -12.65 -2.84
C PRO A 53 -6.28 -11.89 -1.84
N ALA A 54 -7.22 -12.61 -1.21
CA ALA A 54 -8.20 -12.02 -0.29
C ALA A 54 -7.56 -11.35 0.94
N GLU A 55 -6.35 -11.77 1.31
CA GLU A 55 -5.55 -11.19 2.39
C GLU A 55 -5.16 -9.73 2.12
N LEU A 56 -5.03 -9.35 0.84
CA LEU A 56 -4.65 -7.99 0.41
C LEU A 56 -5.86 -7.08 0.11
N THR A 57 -7.08 -7.64 0.08
CA THR A 57 -8.31 -6.91 -0.28
C THR A 57 -9.34 -6.88 0.86
N ARG A 58 -8.87 -6.96 2.10
CA ARG A 58 -9.72 -6.86 3.30
C ARG A 58 -10.33 -5.45 3.41
N PRO A 59 -11.44 -5.29 4.14
CA PRO A 59 -12.04 -3.99 4.39
C PRO A 59 -11.01 -2.97 4.91
N ILE A 60 -10.98 -1.81 4.27
CA ILE A 60 -10.01 -0.75 4.54
C ILE A 60 -10.45 0.03 5.78
N VAL A 61 -9.51 0.31 6.69
CA VAL A 61 -9.73 1.25 7.79
C VAL A 61 -9.61 2.69 7.24
N PRO A 62 -10.59 3.58 7.46
CA PRO A 62 -10.53 4.95 6.95
C PRO A 62 -9.25 5.68 7.41
N PRO A 63 -8.47 6.28 6.49
CA PRO A 63 -7.21 6.93 6.83
C PRO A 63 -7.45 8.15 7.71
N ASN A 64 -6.77 8.22 8.85
CA ASN A 64 -6.76 9.39 9.74
C ASN A 64 -5.54 9.38 10.68
N PRO A 65 -5.19 10.51 11.31
CA PRO A 65 -3.97 10.62 12.13
C PRO A 65 -3.88 9.64 13.30
N SER A 66 -5.01 9.19 13.85
CA SER A 66 -5.08 8.30 15.01
C SER A 66 -4.93 6.81 14.65
N VAL A 67 -5.00 6.44 13.37
CA VAL A 67 -4.88 5.03 12.93
C VAL A 67 -3.49 4.51 13.21
N THR A 68 -3.42 3.29 13.72
CA THR A 68 -2.19 2.56 14.02
C THR A 68 -2.31 1.11 13.57
N ALA A 69 -1.17 0.47 13.30
CA ALA A 69 -1.12 -0.95 13.05
C ALA A 69 -1.49 -1.73 14.33
N SER A 70 -2.12 -2.89 14.17
CA SER A 70 -2.45 -3.74 15.31
C SER A 70 -1.18 -4.19 16.06
N PRO A 71 -1.23 -4.39 17.40
CA PRO A 71 -0.07 -4.84 18.17
C PRO A 71 0.54 -6.17 17.70
N ASN A 72 -0.25 -7.03 17.05
CA ASN A 72 0.23 -8.30 16.52
C ASN A 72 1.01 -8.12 15.21
N ALA A 73 0.57 -7.20 14.34
CA ALA A 73 1.31 -6.84 13.14
C ALA A 73 2.64 -6.15 13.49
N VAL A 74 2.61 -5.20 14.44
CA VAL A 74 3.83 -4.51 14.93
C VAL A 74 4.87 -5.50 15.50
N ARG A 75 4.41 -6.60 16.12
CA ARG A 75 5.28 -7.63 16.71
C ARG A 75 5.53 -8.83 15.78
N ALA A 76 5.22 -8.69 14.48
CA ALA A 76 5.39 -9.72 13.47
C ALA A 76 4.85 -11.11 13.87
N ARG A 77 3.71 -11.16 14.56
CA ARG A 77 3.13 -12.43 15.05
C ARG A 77 2.64 -13.28 13.85
N PRO A 78 2.73 -14.62 13.93
CA PRO A 78 2.18 -15.51 12.91
C PRO A 78 0.70 -15.20 12.62
N GLY A 79 0.33 -15.18 11.34
CA GLY A 79 -1.02 -14.81 10.88
C GLY A 79 -1.29 -13.30 10.76
N PHE A 80 -0.36 -12.44 11.18
CA PHE A 80 -0.42 -10.98 11.03
C PHE A 80 0.68 -10.41 10.13
N VAL A 81 1.39 -11.29 9.41
CA VAL A 81 2.47 -10.96 8.49
C VAL A 81 2.25 -11.63 7.14
N ALA A 82 2.80 -11.05 6.09
CA ALA A 82 2.89 -11.71 4.80
C ALA A 82 3.85 -12.92 4.88
N PRO A 83 3.66 -13.95 4.04
CA PRO A 83 4.62 -15.04 3.92
C PRO A 83 6.01 -14.50 3.56
N ASN A 84 7.02 -14.82 4.39
CA ASN A 84 8.39 -14.30 4.23
C ASN A 84 8.42 -12.78 4.00
N PHE A 85 7.75 -12.02 4.87
CA PHE A 85 7.66 -10.57 4.77
C PHE A 85 9.04 -9.92 4.63
N SER A 86 9.11 -8.83 3.85
CA SER A 86 10.31 -8.03 3.71
C SER A 86 10.51 -7.17 4.98
N ASP A 87 11.70 -7.25 5.58
CA ASP A 87 12.14 -6.47 6.74
C ASP A 87 12.95 -5.23 6.30
#